data_AF-A0A6P8GK17-F1
#
_entry.id   AF-A0A6P8GK17-F1
#
_cell.length_a   1.000
_cell.length_b   1.000
_cell.length_c   1.000
_cell.angle_alpha   90.00
_cell.angle_beta   90.00
_cell.angle_gamma   90.00
#
_symmetry.space_group_name_H-M   'P 1'
#
loop_
_entity.id
_entity.type
_entity.pdbx_description
1 polymer ?
#
loop_
_entity_poly.entity_id
_entity_poly.type
_entity_poly.pdbx_seq_one_letter_code
_entity_poly.pdbx_strand_id
1 'polypeptide(L)'
;MACVLLWWCSGVKAGGCRHWALGVSTSVPGLPRSAEVAFLQLKPFCIPLMAHHRAVHSGVCGAYLALRALVVAGRFRCAGYDFSEVLRWFGERVDRIILLFDAHKLDISDEFSEAIKALRGQDDKIRVVLNKADQVDTQQLMRVYGALMWSLGKVINTPEVVRVYLGSFWAKPLQNTDNRRLFEAEAQDLFRDIQSLPRNAALRKLNDLIKRARLAKVHAYIISHLKKEMPSLFGKEKKKEELIARLPEIYVMLQREHHISPGDFPNVTKMQEQLQHYDFSKFPSMKIKLIESVDKMLSNKISGLMTLIREEESRQPSLNVSGGAFQGSEDSPFGRGYGEGISAGADAEDWIVGRDKPRYDEIFYTLMPINGKVTGVNAKKEMMNSRLPNTVLGKIWKLADCDHDGMLDDEEFALAQHLIKVKLEGYELPNELPEHLVPPSHRKDPTADTLYNHEEE
;
A
#
# COMPACT_ATOMS: atom_id res chain seq x y z
N MET A 1 16.83 -14.41 -8.17
CA MET A 1 16.06 -13.16 -8.34
C MET A 1 14.66 -13.39 -7.77
N ALA A 2 13.99 -12.35 -7.29
CA ALA A 2 12.89 -12.44 -6.35
C ALA A 2 11.58 -11.83 -6.90
N CYS A 3 10.81 -12.57 -7.71
CA CYS A 3 9.39 -12.24 -7.95
C CYS A 3 8.53 -12.97 -6.90
N VAL A 4 8.11 -12.26 -5.85
CA VAL A 4 7.27 -12.86 -4.81
C VAL A 4 5.84 -12.97 -5.34
N LEU A 5 5.45 -14.19 -5.66
CA LEU A 5 4.06 -14.57 -5.77
C LEU A 5 3.54 -14.91 -4.37
N LEU A 6 2.81 -13.98 -3.76
CA LEU A 6 1.95 -14.32 -2.64
C LEU A 6 0.65 -14.86 -3.22
N TRP A 7 0.52 -16.19 -3.22
CA TRP A 7 -0.73 -16.86 -3.56
C TRP A 7 -1.23 -17.62 -2.34
N TRP A 8 -2.45 -17.29 -1.90
CA TRP A 8 -3.17 -18.09 -0.92
C TRP A 8 -4.10 -19.04 -1.66
N CYS A 9 -3.85 -20.35 -1.60
CA CYS A 9 -4.72 -21.35 -2.21
C CYS A 9 -5.25 -22.32 -1.14
N SER A 10 -6.58 -22.46 -1.03
CA SER A 10 -7.19 -23.48 -0.18
C SER A 10 -6.98 -24.86 -0.81
N GLY A 11 -6.27 -25.75 -0.12
CA GLY A 11 -6.17 -27.17 -0.47
C GLY A 11 -7.28 -28.00 0.18
N VAL A 12 -7.99 -28.81 -0.62
CA VAL A 12 -8.98 -29.80 -0.17
C VAL A 12 -8.26 -31.10 0.29
N LYS A 13 -8.78 -31.70 1.37
CA LYS A 13 -8.21 -32.77 2.23
C LYS A 13 -7.88 -34.12 1.57
N ALA A 14 -6.97 -34.86 2.23
CA ALA A 14 -7.23 -36.22 2.72
C ALA A 14 -6.60 -36.43 4.12
N GLY A 15 -7.37 -36.88 5.12
CA GLY A 15 -6.86 -37.40 6.41
C GLY A 15 -6.64 -36.41 7.58
N GLY A 16 -7.71 -36.12 8.33
CA GLY A 16 -7.69 -35.98 9.81
C GLY A 16 -6.95 -34.83 10.52
N CYS A 17 -5.71 -34.49 10.17
CA CYS A 17 -4.88 -33.53 10.92
C CYS A 17 -4.40 -32.38 10.01
N ARG A 18 -4.84 -31.14 10.32
CA ARG A 18 -4.39 -29.93 9.63
C ARG A 18 -3.08 -29.42 10.24
N HIS A 19 -1.95 -29.76 9.62
CA HIS A 19 -0.71 -29.02 9.80
C HIS A 19 -0.63 -27.91 8.74
N TRP A 20 -0.40 -26.68 9.17
CA TRP A 20 -0.20 -25.53 8.29
C TRP A 20 1.28 -25.43 7.94
N ALA A 21 1.63 -25.74 6.70
CA ALA A 21 2.95 -25.50 6.15
C ALA A 21 2.86 -24.46 5.04
N LEU A 22 3.91 -23.66 4.90
CA LEU A 22 4.15 -22.75 3.78
C LEU A 22 4.18 -23.58 2.48
N GLY A 23 3.01 -23.76 1.85
CA GLY A 23 2.82 -24.65 0.71
C GLY A 23 2.93 -23.88 -0.60
N VAL A 24 4.07 -24.03 -1.29
CA VAL A 24 4.17 -23.70 -2.72
C VAL A 24 3.42 -24.79 -3.47
N SER A 25 2.23 -24.50 -4.01
CA SER A 25 1.57 -25.46 -4.91
C SER A 25 2.33 -25.46 -6.24
N THR A 26 2.96 -26.59 -6.57
CA THR A 26 3.72 -26.82 -7.80
C THR A 26 2.83 -27.08 -9.02
N SER A 27 1.50 -26.95 -8.91
CA SER A 27 0.61 -27.12 -10.05
C SER A 27 -0.55 -26.13 -10.00
N VAL A 28 -0.50 -25.12 -10.87
CA VAL A 28 -1.66 -24.28 -11.20
C VAL A 28 -2.17 -24.75 -12.57
N PRO A 29 -3.42 -25.20 -12.69
CA PRO A 29 -3.97 -25.61 -13.98
C PRO A 29 -3.88 -24.46 -15.00
N GLY A 30 -3.12 -24.68 -16.08
CA GLY A 30 -2.90 -23.67 -17.13
C GLY A 30 -1.73 -22.72 -16.93
N LEU A 31 -0.86 -22.96 -15.94
CA LEU A 31 0.42 -22.25 -15.83
C LEU A 31 1.34 -22.65 -17.00
N PRO A 32 2.02 -21.70 -17.67
CA PRO A 32 3.10 -22.04 -18.59
C PRO A 32 4.17 -22.86 -17.85
N ARG A 33 4.62 -23.98 -18.43
CA ARG A 33 5.63 -24.88 -17.82
C ARG A 33 6.93 -24.16 -17.39
N SER A 34 7.20 -22.99 -17.94
CA SER A 34 8.35 -22.12 -17.61
C SER A 34 8.23 -21.37 -16.28
N ALA A 35 7.03 -21.23 -15.69
CA ALA A 35 6.79 -20.43 -14.49
C ALA A 35 6.95 -21.19 -13.16
N GLU A 36 7.13 -22.52 -13.20
CA GLU A 36 7.28 -23.35 -11.99
C GLU A 36 8.63 -23.13 -11.25
N VAL A 37 9.67 -22.68 -11.96
CA VAL A 37 11.05 -22.59 -11.43
C VAL A 37 11.29 -21.31 -10.60
N ALA A 38 10.51 -20.25 -10.79
CA ALA A 38 10.69 -18.97 -10.09
C ALA A 38 10.30 -19.01 -8.60
N PHE A 39 9.57 -20.04 -8.16
CA PHE A 39 8.95 -20.11 -6.84
C PHE A 39 9.90 -20.47 -5.67
N LEU A 40 11.10 -21.00 -5.93
CA LEU A 40 11.96 -21.61 -4.89
C LEU A 40 13.02 -20.68 -4.26
N GLN A 41 13.28 -19.48 -4.78
CA GLN A 41 14.40 -18.62 -4.33
C GLN A 41 14.06 -17.52 -3.31
N LEU A 42 12.86 -17.53 -2.73
CA LEU A 42 12.25 -16.31 -2.18
C LEU A 42 11.89 -16.28 -0.69
N LYS A 43 12.21 -17.35 0.04
CA LYS A 43 11.96 -17.43 1.49
C LYS A 43 12.44 -16.22 2.32
N PRO A 44 13.58 -15.54 2.07
CA PRO A 44 14.07 -14.51 3.00
C PRO A 44 13.45 -13.10 2.84
N PHE A 45 12.77 -12.78 1.73
CA PHE A 45 12.23 -11.42 1.49
C PHE A 45 10.78 -11.23 1.97
N CYS A 46 10.01 -12.32 2.10
CA CYS A 46 8.59 -12.27 2.52
C CYS A 46 8.41 -12.34 4.04
N ILE A 47 9.44 -12.79 4.77
CA ILE A 47 9.37 -13.03 6.21
C ILE A 47 9.06 -11.74 6.98
N PRO A 48 9.65 -10.55 6.70
CA PRO A 48 9.39 -9.37 7.54
C PRO A 48 7.94 -8.84 7.44
N LEU A 49 7.29 -8.98 6.27
CA LEU A 49 5.88 -8.58 6.10
C LEU A 49 4.91 -9.57 6.78
N MET A 50 5.39 -10.75 7.18
CA MET A 50 4.58 -11.87 7.71
C MET A 50 5.08 -12.45 9.05
N ALA A 51 6.12 -11.89 9.68
CA ALA A 51 6.82 -12.48 10.83
C ALA A 51 6.08 -12.37 12.19
N HIS A 52 4.81 -11.96 12.20
CA HIS A 52 3.96 -12.04 13.39
C HIS A 52 2.83 -13.04 13.17
N HIS A 53 3.17 -14.32 13.26
CA HIS A 53 2.18 -15.38 13.39
C HIS A 53 2.67 -16.46 14.37
N ARG A 54 2.23 -16.36 15.63
CA ARG A 54 1.91 -17.55 16.43
C ARG A 54 0.40 -17.72 16.39
N ALA A 55 -0.03 -18.90 15.99
CA ALA A 55 -1.44 -19.25 15.88
C ALA A 55 -2.17 -18.99 17.20
N VAL A 56 -3.25 -18.21 17.16
CA VAL A 56 -4.25 -18.18 18.22
C VAL A 56 -5.55 -18.74 17.66
N HIS A 57 -5.95 -19.86 18.25
CA HIS A 57 -7.24 -20.50 18.08
C HIS A 57 -8.37 -19.56 18.53
N SER A 58 -9.35 -19.28 17.67
CA SER A 58 -10.76 -19.25 18.10
C SER A 58 -11.66 -19.44 16.89
N GLY A 59 -12.68 -20.29 17.05
CA GLY A 59 -13.53 -20.77 15.97
C GLY A 59 -14.45 -19.70 15.40
N VAL A 60 -14.14 -19.24 14.18
CA VAL A 60 -15.13 -18.72 13.24
C VAL A 60 -14.83 -19.33 11.87
N CYS A 61 -15.71 -20.22 11.42
CA CYS A 61 -15.77 -20.69 10.04
C CYS A 61 -16.38 -19.57 9.18
N GLY A 62 -15.60 -18.83 8.41
CA GLY A 62 -16.13 -17.81 7.48
C GLY A 62 -15.06 -17.20 6.57
N ALA A 63 -15.17 -17.48 5.26
CA ALA A 63 -14.52 -16.79 4.14
C ALA A 63 -12.98 -16.56 4.20
N TYR A 64 -12.21 -17.58 3.83
CA TYR A 64 -10.80 -17.39 3.43
C TYR A 64 -10.73 -16.70 2.05
N LEU A 65 -10.48 -15.39 2.02
CA LEU A 65 -10.27 -14.66 0.77
C LEU A 65 -8.81 -14.70 0.34
N ALA A 66 -8.56 -15.27 -0.83
CA ALA A 66 -7.24 -15.35 -1.42
C ALA A 66 -6.81 -13.98 -1.97
N LEU A 67 -5.94 -13.27 -1.24
CA LEU A 67 -5.26 -12.08 -1.77
C LEU A 67 -4.39 -12.50 -2.96
N ARG A 68 -4.62 -11.94 -4.16
CA ARG A 68 -3.74 -12.13 -5.32
C ARG A 68 -2.97 -10.84 -5.57
N ALA A 69 -1.80 -10.72 -4.95
CA ALA A 69 -0.89 -9.61 -5.16
C ALA A 69 0.34 -10.09 -5.95
N LEU A 70 0.70 -9.34 -7.01
CA LEU A 70 1.97 -9.54 -7.72
C LEU A 70 2.99 -8.53 -7.23
N VAL A 71 4.12 -9.00 -6.69
CA VAL A 71 5.21 -8.12 -6.27
C VAL A 71 6.38 -8.21 -7.25
N VAL A 72 6.77 -7.07 -7.81
CA VAL A 72 7.89 -6.96 -8.76
C VAL A 72 9.00 -6.10 -8.14
N ALA A 73 10.21 -6.66 -8.03
CA ALA A 73 11.38 -6.00 -7.44
C ALA A 73 12.63 -6.17 -8.34
N GLY A 74 13.47 -5.13 -8.42
CA GLY A 74 14.54 -4.99 -9.41
C GLY A 74 15.76 -5.92 -9.25
N ARG A 75 16.08 -6.65 -10.34
CA ARG A 75 17.41 -7.13 -10.85
C ARG A 75 17.26 -8.42 -11.70
N PHE A 76 17.05 -8.29 -13.02
CA PHE A 76 16.74 -9.40 -13.94
C PHE A 76 17.96 -10.14 -14.47
N ARG A 77 17.92 -11.48 -14.39
CA ARG A 77 18.64 -12.43 -15.25
C ARG A 77 18.04 -13.83 -15.08
N CYS A 78 17.16 -14.23 -16.00
CA CYS A 78 16.73 -15.62 -16.17
C CYS A 78 16.71 -15.92 -17.68
N ALA A 79 17.67 -16.71 -18.14
CA ALA A 79 17.66 -17.27 -19.48
C ALA A 79 16.66 -18.44 -19.51
N GLY A 80 15.64 -18.38 -20.37
CA GLY A 80 14.78 -19.55 -20.67
C GLY A 80 13.28 -19.31 -20.84
N TYR A 81 12.75 -18.10 -20.62
CA TYR A 81 11.32 -17.81 -20.87
C TYR A 81 11.02 -16.32 -21.08
N ASP A 82 9.92 -16.02 -21.75
CA ASP A 82 9.42 -14.65 -21.96
C ASP A 82 8.78 -14.12 -20.65
N PHE A 83 9.54 -13.32 -19.91
CA PHE A 83 9.11 -12.75 -18.64
C PHE A 83 7.95 -11.75 -18.81
N SER A 84 7.92 -10.99 -19.90
CA SER A 84 6.88 -10.02 -20.21
C SER A 84 5.53 -10.71 -20.43
N GLU A 85 5.51 -11.88 -21.07
CA GLU A 85 4.28 -12.67 -21.21
C GLU A 85 3.76 -13.21 -19.88
N VAL A 86 4.66 -13.67 -19.00
CA VAL A 86 4.29 -14.13 -17.66
C VAL A 86 3.70 -12.99 -16.83
N LEU A 87 4.35 -11.82 -16.83
CA LEU A 87 3.83 -10.64 -16.13
C LEU A 87 2.45 -10.22 -16.64
N ARG A 88 2.26 -10.19 -17.96
CA ARG A 88 0.96 -9.89 -18.56
C ARG A 88 -0.11 -10.89 -18.11
N TRP A 89 0.20 -12.19 -18.12
CA TRP A 89 -0.72 -13.24 -17.67
C TRP A 89 -1.14 -13.04 -16.21
N PHE A 90 -0.21 -12.68 -15.33
CA PHE A 90 -0.52 -12.35 -13.94
C PHE A 90 -1.30 -11.06 -13.83
N GLY A 91 -0.90 -9.99 -14.51
CA GLY A 91 -1.57 -8.68 -14.48
C GLY A 91 -3.07 -8.77 -14.80
N GLU A 92 -3.44 -9.65 -15.73
CA GLU A 92 -4.85 -9.93 -16.08
C GLU A 92 -5.65 -10.64 -14.96
N ARG A 93 -5.00 -11.25 -13.95
CA ARG A 93 -5.63 -12.16 -12.97
C ARG A 93 -5.45 -11.76 -11.52
N VAL A 94 -4.51 -10.87 -11.24
CA VAL A 94 -4.24 -10.35 -9.90
C VAL A 94 -5.15 -9.18 -9.58
N ASP A 95 -5.35 -8.98 -8.28
CA ASP A 95 -6.18 -7.92 -7.75
C ASP A 95 -5.39 -6.61 -7.60
N ARG A 96 -4.08 -6.72 -7.35
CA ARG A 96 -3.16 -5.63 -7.09
C ARG A 96 -1.75 -6.00 -7.56
N ILE A 97 -1.02 -5.02 -8.10
CA ILE A 97 0.37 -5.14 -8.52
C ILE A 97 1.19 -4.14 -7.71
N ILE A 98 2.18 -4.61 -6.96
CA ILE A 98 3.08 -3.78 -6.16
C ILE A 98 4.45 -3.74 -6.83
N LEU A 99 4.85 -2.56 -7.30
CA LEU A 99 6.18 -2.29 -7.82
C LEU A 99 7.06 -1.75 -6.70
N LEU A 100 8.13 -2.46 -6.35
CA LEU A 100 9.04 -2.07 -5.26
C LEU A 100 10.31 -1.42 -5.80
N PHE A 101 10.62 -0.23 -5.30
CA PHE A 101 11.87 0.49 -5.52
C PHE A 101 12.60 0.70 -4.21
N ASP A 102 13.93 0.83 -4.28
CA ASP A 102 14.78 1.11 -3.12
C ASP A 102 15.23 2.57 -3.18
N ALA A 103 14.94 3.36 -2.14
CA ALA A 103 15.27 4.78 -2.10
C ALA A 103 16.79 5.03 -2.14
N HIS A 104 17.59 4.11 -1.62
CA HIS A 104 19.04 4.22 -1.60
C HIS A 104 19.67 3.83 -2.95
N LYS A 105 19.00 2.98 -3.73
CA LYS A 105 19.51 2.46 -5.03
C LYS A 105 18.40 2.47 -6.08
N LEU A 106 17.90 3.66 -6.38
CA LEU A 106 16.92 3.84 -7.44
C LEU A 106 17.59 3.54 -8.79
N ASP A 107 17.18 2.44 -9.39
CA ASP A 107 17.60 2.03 -10.74
C ASP A 107 16.39 1.49 -11.50
N ILE A 108 16.07 2.13 -12.61
CA ILE A 108 14.97 1.77 -13.51
C ILE A 108 15.61 1.33 -14.81
N SER A 109 15.99 0.05 -14.85
CA SER A 109 16.62 -0.54 -16.03
C SER A 109 15.64 -0.66 -17.19
N ASP A 110 16.18 -0.85 -18.41
CA ASP A 110 15.37 -1.05 -19.61
C ASP A 110 14.45 -2.27 -19.47
N GLU A 111 14.92 -3.34 -18.82
CA GLU A 111 14.12 -4.54 -18.56
C GLU A 111 12.97 -4.28 -17.57
N PHE A 112 13.17 -3.42 -16.57
CA PHE A 112 12.09 -3.03 -15.67
C PHE A 112 11.05 -2.17 -16.42
N SER A 113 11.51 -1.32 -17.34
CA SER A 113 10.63 -0.54 -18.20
C SER A 113 9.82 -1.43 -19.14
N GLU A 114 10.41 -2.50 -19.70
CA GLU A 114 9.68 -3.52 -20.47
C GLU A 114 8.66 -4.27 -19.63
N ALA A 115 9.01 -4.63 -18.39
CA ALA A 115 8.10 -5.26 -17.45
C ALA A 115 6.87 -4.39 -17.15
N ILE A 116 7.05 -3.09 -16.91
CA ILE A 116 5.93 -2.15 -16.74
C ILE A 116 5.10 -2.06 -18.03
N LYS A 117 5.74 -1.96 -19.20
CA LYS A 117 5.04 -1.92 -20.50
C LYS A 117 4.19 -3.18 -20.73
N ALA A 118 4.63 -4.34 -20.25
CA ALA A 118 3.88 -5.59 -20.33
C ALA A 118 2.59 -5.59 -19.49
N LEU A 119 2.50 -4.70 -18.50
CA LEU A 119 1.34 -4.51 -17.62
C LEU A 119 0.36 -3.42 -18.11
N ARG A 120 0.59 -2.85 -19.30
CA ARG A 120 -0.29 -1.82 -19.90
C ARG A 120 -1.76 -2.27 -19.92
N GLY A 121 -2.67 -1.38 -19.50
CA GLY A 121 -4.10 -1.66 -19.41
C GLY A 121 -4.53 -2.27 -18.06
N GLN A 122 -3.56 -2.52 -17.17
CA GLN A 122 -3.75 -2.89 -15.76
C GLN A 122 -3.21 -1.79 -14.83
N ASP A 123 -3.06 -0.57 -15.34
CA ASP A 123 -2.46 0.58 -14.65
C ASP A 123 -3.22 0.90 -13.34
N ASP A 124 -4.55 0.70 -13.33
CA ASP A 124 -5.42 0.86 -12.15
C ASP A 124 -5.08 -0.08 -10.98
N LYS A 125 -4.46 -1.23 -11.29
CA LYS A 125 -4.03 -2.25 -10.32
C LYS A 125 -2.64 -1.94 -9.77
N ILE A 126 -1.88 -1.04 -10.37
CA ILE A 126 -0.49 -0.75 -9.98
C ILE A 126 -0.47 0.15 -8.75
N ARG A 127 0.38 -0.22 -7.79
CA ARG A 127 0.83 0.61 -6.67
C ARG A 127 2.34 0.55 -6.61
N VAL A 128 2.95 1.70 -6.40
CA VAL A 128 4.39 1.80 -6.30
C VAL A 128 4.77 1.96 -4.85
N VAL A 129 5.83 1.30 -4.40
CA VAL A 129 6.35 1.41 -3.05
C VAL A 129 7.83 1.78 -3.13
N LEU A 130 8.19 2.95 -2.63
CA LEU A 130 9.57 3.38 -2.47
C LEU A 130 10.04 2.99 -1.07
N ASN A 131 10.68 1.83 -1.01
CA ASN A 131 11.12 1.18 0.22
C ASN A 131 12.49 1.72 0.68
N LYS A 132 12.81 1.49 1.96
CA LYS A 132 14.06 1.94 2.63
C LYS A 132 14.28 3.45 2.56
N ALA A 133 13.19 4.21 2.56
CA ALA A 133 13.22 5.67 2.55
C ALA A 133 13.91 6.27 3.81
N ASP A 134 14.05 5.48 4.88
CA ASP A 134 14.76 5.87 6.10
C ASP A 134 16.29 5.86 5.98
N GLN A 135 16.85 5.36 4.87
CA GLN A 135 18.30 5.29 4.64
C GLN A 135 18.86 6.54 3.95
N VAL A 136 18.00 7.50 3.62
CA VAL A 136 18.34 8.74 2.93
C VAL A 136 17.79 9.92 3.71
N ASP A 137 18.43 11.09 3.62
CA ASP A 137 17.90 12.31 4.21
C ASP A 137 16.66 12.83 3.47
N THR A 138 15.93 13.77 4.08
CA THR A 138 14.69 14.33 3.50
C THR A 138 14.89 14.96 2.12
N GLN A 139 16.01 15.66 1.88
CA GLN A 139 16.24 16.31 0.59
C GLN A 139 16.55 15.28 -0.50
N GLN A 140 17.38 14.29 -0.19
CA GLN A 140 17.70 13.17 -1.05
C GLN A 140 16.45 12.35 -1.35
N LEU A 141 15.61 12.09 -0.35
CA LEU A 141 14.34 11.40 -0.52
C LEU A 141 13.44 12.10 -1.55
N MET A 142 13.30 13.42 -1.46
CA MET A 142 12.50 14.20 -2.42
C MET A 142 13.10 14.19 -3.82
N ARG A 143 14.44 14.19 -3.96
CA ARG A 143 15.12 14.03 -5.26
C ARG A 143 14.89 12.65 -5.87
N VAL A 144 15.00 11.59 -5.07
CA VAL A 144 14.77 10.20 -5.49
C VAL A 144 13.31 10.00 -5.89
N TYR A 145 12.38 10.51 -5.09
CA TYR A 145 10.95 10.48 -5.39
C TYR A 145 10.63 11.20 -6.70
N GLY A 146 11.15 12.42 -6.90
CA GLY A 146 10.99 13.15 -8.15
C GLY A 146 11.56 12.40 -9.36
N ALA A 147 12.75 11.80 -9.23
CA ALA A 147 13.37 11.00 -10.28
C ALA A 147 12.56 9.74 -10.64
N LEU A 148 11.99 9.07 -9.63
CA LEU A 148 11.11 7.92 -9.82
C LEU A 148 9.85 8.33 -10.58
N MET A 149 9.16 9.39 -10.15
CA MET A 149 7.95 9.87 -10.80
C MET A 149 8.18 10.30 -12.25
N TRP A 150 9.27 11.02 -12.50
CA TRP A 150 9.70 11.40 -13.84
C TRP A 150 9.90 10.19 -14.75
N SER A 151 10.55 9.14 -14.23
CA SER A 151 10.84 7.93 -14.99
C SER A 151 9.58 7.10 -15.23
N LEU A 152 8.73 6.95 -14.20
CA LEU A 152 7.44 6.27 -14.34
C LEU A 152 6.54 6.97 -15.35
N GLY A 153 6.50 8.31 -15.36
CA GLY A 153 5.71 9.07 -16.34
C GLY A 153 6.15 8.87 -17.80
N LYS A 154 7.42 8.52 -18.04
CA LYS A 154 7.90 8.15 -19.39
C LYS A 154 7.46 6.75 -19.82
N VAL A 155 7.28 5.84 -18.86
CA VAL A 155 7.01 4.42 -19.13
C VAL A 155 5.50 4.12 -19.09
N ILE A 156 4.80 4.64 -18.09
CA ILE A 156 3.37 4.56 -17.90
C ILE A 156 2.75 5.73 -18.66
N ASN A 157 2.40 5.47 -19.92
CA ASN A 157 1.84 6.48 -20.82
C ASN A 157 0.34 6.71 -20.55
N THR A 158 0.01 7.11 -19.33
CA THR A 158 -1.35 7.46 -18.90
C THR A 158 -1.35 8.86 -18.27
N PRO A 159 -2.41 9.66 -18.45
CA PRO A 159 -2.52 10.96 -17.79
C PRO A 159 -2.71 10.84 -16.27
N GLU A 160 -3.11 9.66 -15.79
CA GLU A 160 -3.31 9.36 -14.37
C GLU A 160 -1.97 9.10 -13.68
N VAL A 161 -1.77 9.77 -12.54
CA VAL A 161 -0.55 9.65 -11.73
C VAL A 161 -0.66 8.43 -10.83
N VAL A 162 0.32 7.53 -10.88
CA VAL A 162 0.36 6.33 -10.04
C VAL A 162 0.66 6.69 -8.58
N ARG A 163 -0.12 6.13 -7.64
CA ARG A 163 0.14 6.28 -6.20
C ARG A 163 1.42 5.57 -5.81
N VAL A 164 2.34 6.33 -5.22
CA VAL A 164 3.58 5.85 -4.61
C VAL A 164 3.44 5.90 -3.10
N TYR A 165 3.81 4.82 -2.41
CA TYR A 165 3.90 4.75 -0.96
C TYR A 165 5.35 4.84 -0.51
N LEU A 166 5.65 5.81 0.35
CA LEU A 166 7.00 6.06 0.87
C LEU A 166 7.17 5.36 2.22
N GLY A 167 8.25 4.62 2.43
CA GLY A 167 8.48 4.06 3.76
C GLY A 167 9.62 3.06 3.85
N SER A 168 9.71 2.42 5.02
CA SER A 168 10.63 1.32 5.27
C SER A 168 9.84 0.11 5.77
N PHE A 169 9.49 -0.78 4.85
CA PHE A 169 8.56 -1.89 5.08
C PHE A 169 9.30 -3.12 5.62
N TRP A 170 9.92 -2.98 6.78
CA TRP A 170 10.63 -4.05 7.49
C TRP A 170 10.50 -3.90 9.01
N ALA A 171 10.80 -4.96 9.77
CA ALA A 171 10.68 -4.97 11.23
C ALA A 171 11.86 -4.29 11.97
N LYS A 172 12.76 -3.61 11.24
CA LYS A 172 13.94 -2.97 11.85
C LYS A 172 13.62 -1.53 12.26
N PRO A 173 14.29 -1.00 13.30
CA PRO A 173 14.21 0.43 13.63
C PRO A 173 14.62 1.31 12.44
N LEU A 174 14.00 2.48 12.32
CA LEU A 174 14.34 3.47 11.30
C LEU A 174 15.76 4.02 11.55
N GLN A 175 16.54 4.19 10.48
CA GLN A 175 17.85 4.83 10.56
C GLN A 175 17.71 6.36 10.68
N ASN A 176 16.93 6.97 9.80
CA ASN A 176 16.53 8.37 9.89
C ASN A 176 15.06 8.45 10.35
N THR A 177 14.79 9.26 11.37
CA THR A 177 13.45 9.43 11.98
C THR A 177 12.73 10.72 11.59
N ASP A 178 13.37 11.61 10.83
CA ASP A 178 12.85 12.93 10.46
C ASP A 178 11.49 12.82 9.76
N ASN A 179 11.34 11.80 8.91
CA ASN A 179 10.12 11.53 8.14
C ASN A 179 9.28 10.38 8.70
N ARG A 180 9.45 9.99 9.98
CA ARG A 180 8.74 8.85 10.59
C ARG A 180 7.22 8.94 10.39
N ARG A 181 6.64 10.12 10.67
CA ARG A 181 5.18 10.38 10.52
C ARG A 181 4.69 10.08 9.11
N LEU A 182 5.46 10.51 8.10
CA LEU A 182 5.15 10.26 6.70
C LEU A 182 5.19 8.77 6.39
N PHE A 183 6.24 8.06 6.81
CA PHE A 183 6.38 6.62 6.53
C PHE A 183 5.28 5.78 7.16
N GLU A 184 4.84 6.12 8.36
CA GLU A 184 3.75 5.43 9.05
C GLU A 184 2.39 5.70 8.40
N ALA A 185 2.09 6.96 8.06
CA ALA A 185 0.86 7.32 7.35
C ALA A 185 0.76 6.61 5.98
N GLU A 186 1.86 6.59 5.23
CA GLU A 186 1.95 5.89 3.94
C GLU A 186 1.84 4.37 4.07
N ALA A 187 2.38 3.78 5.14
CA ALA A 187 2.21 2.37 5.44
C ALA A 187 0.75 2.02 5.78
N GLN A 188 0.08 2.85 6.58
CA GLN A 188 -1.34 2.69 6.89
C GLN A 188 -2.21 2.82 5.62
N ASP A 189 -1.92 3.78 4.75
CA ASP A 189 -2.60 3.92 3.46
C ASP A 189 -2.44 2.68 2.59
N LEU A 190 -1.22 2.14 2.49
CA LEU A 190 -0.97 0.90 1.75
C LEU A 190 -1.74 -0.27 2.37
N PHE A 191 -1.76 -0.38 3.70
CA PHE A 191 -2.48 -1.45 4.38
C PHE A 191 -3.99 -1.35 4.19
N ARG A 192 -4.57 -0.16 4.26
CA ARG A 192 -5.99 0.08 3.95
C ARG A 192 -6.32 -0.28 2.51
N ASP A 193 -5.47 0.12 1.55
CA ASP A 193 -5.64 -0.25 0.14
C ASP A 193 -5.66 -1.78 -0.05
N ILE A 194 -4.72 -2.49 0.59
CA ILE A 194 -4.65 -3.96 0.54
C ILE A 194 -5.85 -4.61 1.26
N GLN A 195 -6.22 -4.12 2.45
CA GLN A 195 -7.35 -4.60 3.24
C GLN A 195 -8.69 -4.43 2.51
N SER A 196 -8.81 -3.44 1.62
CA SER A 196 -10.01 -3.19 0.83
C SER A 196 -10.21 -4.17 -0.35
N LEU A 197 -9.17 -4.93 -0.72
CA LEU A 197 -9.20 -5.79 -1.90
C LEU A 197 -10.31 -6.86 -1.86
N PRO A 198 -10.57 -7.54 -0.73
CA PRO A 198 -11.67 -8.48 -0.61
C PRO A 198 -13.03 -7.88 -0.93
N ARG A 199 -13.33 -6.71 -0.36
CA ARG A 199 -14.60 -6.00 -0.53
C ARG A 199 -14.84 -5.65 -1.99
N ASN A 200 -13.82 -5.13 -2.66
CA ASN A 200 -13.91 -4.64 -4.04
C ASN A 200 -13.72 -5.75 -5.10
N ALA A 201 -13.64 -7.02 -4.71
CA ALA A 201 -13.31 -8.12 -5.63
C ALA A 201 -14.38 -8.35 -6.71
N ALA A 202 -15.66 -8.22 -6.36
CA ALA A 202 -16.76 -8.38 -7.29
C ALA A 202 -16.77 -7.29 -8.36
N LEU A 203 -16.64 -6.02 -7.96
CA LEU A 203 -16.52 -4.89 -8.90
C LEU A 203 -15.31 -5.03 -9.82
N ARG A 204 -14.15 -5.44 -9.30
CA ARG A 204 -12.94 -5.62 -10.12
C ARG A 204 -13.09 -6.76 -11.13
N LYS A 205 -13.68 -7.89 -10.74
CA LYS A 205 -14.01 -8.99 -11.67
C LYS A 205 -15.02 -8.56 -12.74
N LEU A 206 -15.99 -7.74 -12.37
CA LEU A 206 -16.94 -7.16 -13.32
C LEU A 206 -16.20 -6.27 -14.33
N ASN A 207 -15.30 -5.39 -13.88
CA ASN A 207 -14.49 -4.54 -14.76
C ASN A 207 -13.60 -5.35 -15.70
N ASP A 208 -12.96 -6.41 -15.21
CA ASP A 208 -12.15 -7.32 -16.04
C ASP A 208 -13.01 -8.04 -17.09
N LEU A 209 -14.24 -8.45 -16.74
CA LEU A 209 -15.20 -9.02 -17.68
C LEU A 209 -15.57 -8.00 -18.79
N ILE A 210 -15.77 -6.73 -18.43
CA ILE A 210 -16.06 -5.64 -19.38
C ILE A 210 -14.90 -5.45 -20.35
N LYS A 211 -13.68 -5.29 -19.82
CA LYS A 211 -12.45 -5.15 -20.63
C LYS A 211 -12.32 -6.32 -21.61
N ARG A 212 -12.52 -7.56 -21.12
CA ARG A 212 -12.43 -8.77 -21.94
C ARG A 212 -13.52 -8.86 -23.00
N ALA A 213 -14.76 -8.48 -22.68
CA ALA A 213 -15.88 -8.50 -23.61
C ALA A 213 -15.65 -7.50 -24.77
N ARG A 214 -15.13 -6.31 -24.48
CA ARG A 214 -14.74 -5.33 -25.51
C ARG A 214 -13.64 -5.87 -26.40
N LEU A 215 -12.56 -6.39 -25.83
CA LEU A 215 -11.45 -6.98 -26.60
C LEU A 215 -11.92 -8.14 -27.50
N ALA A 216 -12.78 -9.02 -26.98
CA ALA A 216 -13.36 -10.11 -27.76
C ALA A 216 -14.24 -9.61 -28.93
N LYS A 217 -15.02 -8.54 -28.70
CA LYS A 217 -15.82 -7.89 -29.74
C LYS A 217 -14.94 -7.27 -30.83
N VAL A 218 -13.91 -6.53 -30.44
CA VAL A 218 -12.91 -5.94 -31.36
C VAL A 218 -12.24 -7.03 -32.19
N HIS A 219 -11.78 -8.10 -31.54
CA HIS A 219 -11.17 -9.23 -32.23
C HIS A 219 -12.13 -9.87 -33.25
N ALA A 220 -13.41 -10.01 -32.90
CA ALA A 220 -14.42 -10.53 -33.83
C ALA A 220 -14.60 -9.63 -35.06
N TYR A 221 -14.59 -8.30 -34.90
CA TYR A 221 -14.62 -7.36 -36.03
C TYR A 221 -13.40 -7.49 -36.94
N ILE A 222 -12.19 -7.56 -36.35
CA ILE A 222 -10.94 -7.72 -37.11
C ILE A 222 -10.99 -9.00 -37.94
N ILE A 223 -11.25 -10.16 -37.31
CA ILE A 223 -11.28 -11.45 -38.01
C ILE A 223 -12.37 -11.49 -39.09
N SER A 224 -13.55 -10.91 -38.81
CA SER A 224 -14.64 -10.85 -39.78
C SER A 224 -14.31 -9.96 -40.98
N HIS A 225 -13.65 -8.82 -40.76
CA HIS A 225 -13.22 -7.93 -41.83
C HIS A 225 -12.16 -8.60 -42.71
N LEU A 226 -11.15 -9.23 -42.10
CA LEU A 226 -10.13 -9.99 -42.84
C LEU A 226 -10.78 -11.09 -43.67
N LYS A 227 -11.76 -11.83 -43.13
CA LYS A 227 -12.51 -12.85 -43.88
C LYS A 227 -13.29 -12.26 -45.06
N LYS A 228 -13.91 -11.08 -44.89
CA LYS A 228 -14.71 -10.40 -45.92
C LYS A 228 -13.86 -9.96 -47.11
N GLU A 229 -12.64 -9.50 -46.87
CA GLU A 229 -11.70 -9.03 -47.89
C GLU A 229 -10.96 -10.16 -48.63
N MET A 230 -11.08 -11.42 -48.17
CA MET A 230 -10.40 -12.55 -48.81
C MET A 230 -11.07 -12.94 -50.13
N PRO A 231 -10.29 -13.11 -51.23
CA PRO A 231 -10.82 -13.56 -52.51
C PRO A 231 -11.23 -15.03 -52.43
N SER A 232 -12.30 -15.39 -53.14
CA SER A 232 -12.86 -16.75 -53.08
C SER A 232 -11.99 -17.80 -53.81
N LEU A 233 -11.31 -17.41 -54.89
CA LEU A 233 -10.69 -18.35 -55.85
C LEU A 233 -9.16 -18.24 -55.93
N PHE A 234 -8.59 -17.09 -56.33
CA PHE A 234 -7.15 -16.93 -56.58
C PHE A 234 -6.57 -15.72 -55.84
N GLY A 235 -5.24 -15.67 -55.68
CA GLY A 235 -4.53 -14.53 -55.08
C GLY A 235 -4.59 -14.44 -53.56
N LYS A 236 -4.96 -15.53 -52.87
CA LYS A 236 -5.19 -15.56 -51.41
C LYS A 236 -3.95 -15.20 -50.59
N GLU A 237 -2.78 -15.77 -50.93
CA GLU A 237 -1.53 -15.49 -50.20
C GLU A 237 -1.11 -14.02 -50.34
N LYS A 238 -1.07 -13.50 -51.58
CA LYS A 238 -0.74 -12.09 -51.82
C LYS A 238 -1.71 -11.14 -51.10
N LYS A 239 -3.02 -11.45 -51.10
CA LYS A 239 -4.01 -10.64 -50.40
C LYS A 239 -3.84 -10.72 -48.88
N LYS A 240 -3.50 -11.89 -48.34
CA LYS A 240 -3.19 -12.06 -46.92
C LYS A 240 -2.01 -11.18 -46.50
N GLU A 241 -0.91 -11.21 -47.25
CA GLU A 241 0.26 -10.35 -46.98
C GLU A 241 -0.11 -8.86 -47.02
N GLU A 242 -0.89 -8.44 -48.03
CA GLU A 242 -1.40 -7.07 -48.14
C GLU A 242 -2.25 -6.67 -46.93
N LEU A 243 -3.17 -7.54 -46.49
CA LEU A 243 -4.06 -7.28 -45.36
C LEU A 243 -3.31 -7.21 -44.03
N ILE A 244 -2.28 -8.05 -43.84
CA ILE A 244 -1.41 -8.00 -42.65
C ILE A 244 -0.62 -6.69 -42.65
N ALA A 245 -0.05 -6.27 -43.79
CA ALA A 245 0.67 -5.01 -43.90
C ALA A 245 -0.24 -3.79 -43.63
N ARG A 246 -1.48 -3.83 -44.11
CA ARG A 246 -2.49 -2.76 -43.94
C ARG A 246 -3.28 -2.84 -42.64
N LEU A 247 -2.91 -3.74 -41.72
CA LEU A 247 -3.60 -3.89 -40.44
C LEU A 247 -3.73 -2.59 -39.60
N PRO A 248 -2.73 -1.69 -39.54
CA PRO A 248 -2.88 -0.40 -38.86
C PRO A 248 -4.03 0.45 -39.44
N GLU A 249 -4.18 0.47 -40.77
CA GLU A 249 -5.25 1.21 -41.47
C GLU A 249 -6.61 0.59 -41.19
N ILE A 250 -6.68 -0.76 -41.21
CA ILE A 250 -7.90 -1.51 -40.90
C ILE A 250 -8.37 -1.18 -39.48
N TYR A 251 -7.46 -1.05 -38.51
CA TYR A 251 -7.83 -0.67 -37.14
C TYR A 251 -8.47 0.71 -37.08
N VAL A 252 -7.86 1.71 -37.73
CA VAL A 252 -8.41 3.08 -37.77
C VAL A 252 -9.79 3.11 -38.45
N MET A 253 -9.98 2.32 -39.51
CA MET A 253 -11.27 2.18 -40.17
C MET A 253 -12.32 1.55 -39.24
N LEU A 254 -12.00 0.41 -38.59
CA LEU A 254 -12.91 -0.27 -37.66
C LEU A 254 -13.24 0.59 -36.43
N GLN A 255 -12.29 1.42 -35.96
CA GLN A 255 -12.53 2.40 -34.90
C GLN A 255 -13.65 3.37 -35.27
N ARG A 256 -13.60 3.93 -36.49
CA ARG A 256 -14.59 4.89 -36.98
C ARG A 256 -15.94 4.23 -37.28
N GLU A 257 -15.92 3.08 -37.95
CA GLU A 257 -17.13 2.37 -38.36
C GLU A 257 -17.95 1.88 -37.15
N HIS A 258 -17.28 1.33 -36.14
CA HIS A 258 -17.94 0.71 -34.99
C HIS A 258 -17.86 1.54 -33.70
N HIS A 259 -17.34 2.78 -33.78
CA HIS A 259 -17.23 3.71 -32.65
C HIS A 259 -16.45 3.11 -31.46
N ILE A 260 -15.31 2.49 -31.75
CA ILE A 260 -14.49 1.76 -30.77
C ILE A 260 -13.29 2.62 -30.35
N SER A 261 -12.99 2.63 -29.06
CA SER A 261 -11.81 3.32 -28.54
C SER A 261 -10.51 2.67 -29.04
N PRO A 262 -9.47 3.44 -29.40
CA PRO A 262 -8.16 2.90 -29.77
C PRO A 262 -7.55 1.96 -28.71
N GLY A 263 -7.86 2.19 -27.43
CA GLY A 263 -7.35 1.39 -26.31
C GLY A 263 -7.94 -0.03 -26.23
N ASP A 264 -9.06 -0.31 -26.90
CA ASP A 264 -9.67 -1.65 -26.92
C ASP A 264 -9.01 -2.58 -27.98
N PHE A 265 -8.12 -2.04 -28.83
CA PHE A 265 -7.45 -2.81 -29.88
C PHE A 265 -6.20 -3.54 -29.34
N PRO A 266 -5.94 -4.78 -29.80
CA PRO A 266 -4.71 -5.47 -29.47
C PRO A 266 -3.50 -4.80 -30.14
N ASN A 267 -2.29 -5.09 -29.65
CA ASN A 267 -1.07 -4.57 -30.27
C ASN A 267 -0.98 -5.01 -31.75
N VAL A 268 -0.75 -4.05 -32.66
CA VAL A 268 -0.75 -4.28 -34.10
C VAL A 268 0.36 -5.24 -34.51
N THR A 269 1.60 -4.99 -34.08
CA THR A 269 2.76 -5.81 -34.42
C THR A 269 2.57 -7.26 -33.99
N LYS A 270 2.13 -7.49 -32.75
CA LYS A 270 1.85 -8.83 -32.24
C LYS A 270 0.72 -9.52 -33.02
N MET A 271 -0.32 -8.77 -33.40
CA MET A 271 -1.40 -9.32 -34.22
C MET A 271 -0.91 -9.67 -35.63
N GLN A 272 -0.06 -8.85 -36.24
CA GLN A 272 0.55 -9.12 -37.56
C GLN A 272 1.35 -10.41 -37.53
N GLU A 273 2.24 -10.58 -36.54
CA GLU A 273 3.03 -11.80 -36.34
C GLU A 273 2.12 -13.02 -36.18
N GLN A 274 1.13 -12.95 -35.30
CA GLN A 274 0.23 -14.09 -35.05
C GLN A 274 -0.58 -14.45 -36.30
N LEU A 275 -1.09 -13.46 -37.04
CA LEU A 275 -1.90 -13.68 -38.23
C LEU A 275 -1.14 -14.36 -39.37
N GLN A 276 0.20 -14.25 -39.44
CA GLN A 276 0.99 -14.95 -40.45
C GLN A 276 0.77 -16.47 -40.40
N HIS A 277 0.51 -17.03 -39.22
CA HIS A 277 0.34 -18.47 -39.01
C HIS A 277 -1.07 -19.00 -39.29
N TYR A 278 -2.04 -18.13 -39.64
CA TYR A 278 -3.42 -18.53 -39.90
C TYR A 278 -3.80 -18.45 -41.39
N ASP A 279 -4.73 -19.31 -41.80
CA ASP A 279 -5.38 -19.25 -43.12
C ASP A 279 -6.67 -18.44 -43.00
N PHE A 280 -6.68 -17.26 -43.61
CA PHE A 280 -7.81 -16.32 -43.54
C PHE A 280 -9.06 -16.86 -44.24
N SER A 281 -8.91 -17.82 -45.16
CA SER A 281 -10.05 -18.47 -45.81
C SER A 281 -10.88 -19.29 -44.83
N LYS A 282 -10.28 -19.78 -43.75
CA LYS A 282 -10.95 -20.58 -42.70
C LYS A 282 -11.58 -19.72 -41.61
N PHE A 283 -11.38 -18.41 -41.63
CA PHE A 283 -11.98 -17.55 -40.63
C PHE A 283 -13.51 -17.57 -40.72
N PRO A 284 -14.21 -17.55 -39.57
CA PRO A 284 -15.64 -17.48 -39.53
C PRO A 284 -16.13 -16.11 -40.03
N SER A 285 -17.29 -16.09 -40.67
CA SER A 285 -18.00 -14.85 -40.98
C SER A 285 -18.62 -14.26 -39.72
N MET A 286 -18.92 -12.96 -39.77
CA MET A 286 -19.52 -12.24 -38.65
C MET A 286 -20.87 -12.85 -38.26
N LYS A 287 -21.03 -13.15 -36.97
CA LYS A 287 -22.30 -13.62 -36.39
C LYS A 287 -22.93 -12.47 -35.61
N ILE A 288 -23.77 -11.69 -36.28
CA ILE A 288 -24.40 -10.47 -35.74
C ILE A 288 -25.09 -10.75 -34.38
N LYS A 289 -25.84 -11.85 -34.27
CA LYS A 289 -26.52 -12.26 -33.02
C LYS A 289 -25.59 -12.39 -31.81
N LEU A 290 -24.34 -12.83 -32.01
CA LEU A 290 -23.37 -12.94 -30.91
C LEU A 290 -22.87 -11.57 -30.46
N ILE A 291 -22.67 -10.65 -31.40
CA ILE A 291 -22.27 -9.27 -31.12
C ILE A 291 -23.39 -8.55 -30.36
N GLU A 292 -24.64 -8.65 -30.83
CA GLU A 292 -25.82 -8.10 -30.16
C GLU A 292 -25.97 -8.62 -28.73
N SER A 293 -25.66 -9.91 -28.49
CA SER A 293 -25.69 -10.49 -27.14
C SER A 293 -24.65 -9.86 -26.22
N VAL A 294 -23.45 -9.57 -26.73
CA VAL A 294 -22.39 -8.88 -25.96
C VAL A 294 -22.78 -7.42 -25.72
N ASP A 295 -23.29 -6.72 -26.71
CA ASP A 295 -23.71 -5.32 -26.56
C ASP A 295 -24.87 -5.18 -25.57
N LYS A 296 -25.87 -6.08 -25.63
CA LYS A 296 -26.96 -6.13 -24.65
C LYS A 296 -26.49 -6.42 -23.23
N MET A 297 -25.45 -7.27 -23.08
CA MET A 297 -24.81 -7.48 -21.79
C MET A 297 -24.15 -6.19 -21.31
N LEU A 298 -23.38 -5.52 -22.18
CA LEU A 298 -22.62 -4.32 -21.86
C LEU A 298 -23.51 -3.12 -21.50
N SER A 299 -24.65 -2.94 -22.16
CA SER A 299 -25.54 -1.79 -21.95
C SER A 299 -26.49 -1.95 -20.76
N ASN A 300 -27.13 -3.11 -20.62
CA ASN A 300 -28.28 -3.26 -19.72
C ASN A 300 -27.97 -4.11 -18.49
N LYS A 301 -27.21 -5.20 -18.65
CA LYS A 301 -27.01 -6.17 -17.56
C LYS A 301 -25.96 -5.72 -16.55
N ILE A 302 -24.95 -4.98 -17.00
CA ILE A 302 -23.90 -4.47 -16.10
C ILE A 302 -24.45 -3.49 -15.09
N SER A 303 -25.33 -2.57 -15.51
CA SER A 303 -25.90 -1.55 -14.62
C SER A 303 -26.65 -2.19 -13.45
N GLY A 304 -27.45 -3.23 -13.72
CA GLY A 304 -28.11 -4.00 -12.66
C GLY A 304 -27.14 -4.74 -11.75
N LEU A 305 -26.09 -5.34 -12.31
CA LEU A 305 -25.02 -5.99 -11.54
C LEU A 305 -24.25 -5.01 -10.65
N MET A 306 -23.96 -3.79 -11.12
CA MET A 306 -23.30 -2.77 -10.32
C MET A 306 -24.14 -2.38 -9.08
N THR A 307 -25.46 -2.24 -9.24
CA THR A 307 -26.36 -1.96 -8.11
C THR A 307 -26.34 -3.11 -7.10
N LEU A 308 -26.48 -4.36 -7.58
CA LEU A 308 -26.45 -5.54 -6.72
C LEU A 308 -25.12 -5.69 -5.97
N ILE A 309 -24.00 -5.44 -6.64
CA ILE A 309 -22.67 -5.51 -6.00
C ILE A 309 -22.54 -4.42 -4.92
N ARG A 310 -23.00 -3.19 -5.18
CA ARG A 310 -22.99 -2.12 -4.16
C ARG A 310 -23.87 -2.46 -2.95
N GLU A 311 -25.05 -3.04 -3.19
CA GLU A 311 -25.91 -3.55 -2.12
C GLU A 311 -25.23 -4.68 -1.33
N GLU A 312 -24.56 -5.61 -1.99
CA GLU A 312 -23.78 -6.67 -1.32
C GLU A 312 -22.62 -6.10 -0.50
N GLU A 313 -21.85 -5.15 -1.04
CA GLU A 313 -20.72 -4.48 -0.40
C GLU A 313 -21.12 -3.62 0.82
N SER A 314 -22.38 -3.18 0.89
CA SER A 314 -22.94 -2.46 2.05
C SER A 314 -23.50 -3.40 3.12
N ARG A 315 -23.90 -4.62 2.76
CA ARG A 315 -24.43 -5.64 3.68
C ARG A 315 -23.34 -6.53 4.28
N GLN A 316 -22.21 -6.69 3.61
CA GLN A 316 -21.09 -7.43 4.18
C GLN A 316 -20.50 -6.64 5.37
N PRO A 317 -20.34 -7.26 6.56
CA PRO A 317 -19.53 -6.68 7.62
C PRO A 317 -18.11 -6.45 7.08
N SER A 318 -17.36 -5.52 7.67
CA SER A 318 -15.96 -5.23 7.29
C SER A 318 -15.10 -6.49 7.38
N LEU A 319 -15.09 -7.27 6.29
CA LEU A 319 -14.15 -8.35 6.04
C LEU A 319 -12.81 -7.72 5.68
N ASN A 320 -12.26 -6.99 6.64
CA ASN A 320 -10.91 -6.50 6.60
C ASN A 320 -10.00 -7.74 6.62
N VAL A 321 -8.92 -7.71 5.84
CA VAL A 321 -7.88 -8.75 5.93
C VAL A 321 -7.38 -8.75 7.38
N SER A 322 -7.77 -9.76 8.16
CA SER A 322 -7.49 -9.85 9.59
C SER A 322 -6.31 -10.80 9.85
N GLY A 323 -5.31 -10.33 10.59
CA GLY A 323 -4.12 -11.11 10.99
C GLY A 323 -2.80 -10.57 10.42
N GLY A 324 -1.69 -10.82 11.11
CA GLY A 324 -0.35 -10.37 10.71
C GLY A 324 -0.14 -8.86 10.89
N ALA A 325 0.56 -8.19 9.95
CA ALA A 325 0.79 -6.74 9.96
C ALA A 325 -0.50 -5.89 9.92
N PHE A 326 -1.64 -6.53 9.64
CA PHE A 326 -2.97 -5.92 9.59
C PHE A 326 -3.74 -6.03 10.90
N GLN A 327 -3.22 -6.78 11.88
CA GLN A 327 -3.89 -7.00 13.16
C GLN A 327 -3.68 -5.78 14.06
N GLY A 328 -4.69 -4.92 14.05
CA GLY A 328 -4.81 -3.71 14.87
C GLY A 328 -4.35 -2.40 14.18
N SER A 329 -4.50 -2.30 12.87
CA SER A 329 -4.42 -0.99 12.21
C SER A 329 -5.48 0.01 12.72
N GLU A 330 -6.58 -0.46 13.32
CA GLU A 330 -7.58 0.40 13.99
C GLU A 330 -7.69 0.16 15.51
N ASP A 331 -7.21 -0.98 16.03
CA ASP A 331 -7.35 -1.37 17.46
C ASP A 331 -6.08 -2.03 18.04
N SER A 332 -4.91 -1.85 17.40
CA SER A 332 -3.63 -2.26 18.00
C SER A 332 -3.23 -1.21 19.03
N PRO A 333 -2.59 -1.59 20.15
CA PRO A 333 -1.77 -0.65 20.90
C PRO A 333 -0.68 0.01 20.01
N PHE A 334 -0.41 -0.51 18.81
CA PHE A 334 0.45 0.07 17.76
C PHE A 334 -0.28 1.02 16.77
N GLY A 335 -1.56 1.33 16.96
CA GLY A 335 -2.20 2.54 16.43
C GLY A 335 -1.69 3.82 17.12
N ARG A 336 -0.89 3.68 18.20
CA ARG A 336 -0.14 4.72 18.90
C ARG A 336 1.17 5.11 18.20
N GLY A 337 1.19 5.22 16.87
CA GLY A 337 2.31 5.88 16.17
C GLY A 337 2.30 7.40 16.35
N TYR A 338 1.14 7.96 16.71
CA TYR A 338 1.02 9.32 17.22
C TYR A 338 1.24 9.31 18.73
N GLY A 339 2.42 9.74 19.16
CA GLY A 339 2.66 10.13 20.53
C GLY A 339 3.26 9.07 21.46
N GLU A 340 4.44 8.56 21.12
CA GLU A 340 5.30 7.87 22.08
C GLU A 340 6.49 8.75 22.50
N GLY A 341 6.97 8.51 23.73
CA GLY A 341 7.99 9.33 24.36
C GLY A 341 7.56 10.81 24.49
N ILE A 342 8.45 11.73 24.11
CA ILE A 342 8.25 13.17 24.27
C ILE A 342 7.17 13.75 23.35
N SER A 343 6.87 13.09 22.23
CA SER A 343 5.82 13.52 21.30
C SER A 343 4.43 13.04 21.71
N ALA A 344 4.30 12.35 22.85
CA ALA A 344 3.02 11.92 23.40
C ALA A 344 2.06 13.10 23.56
N GLY A 345 0.88 13.00 22.93
CA GLY A 345 -0.18 14.01 23.00
C GLY A 345 0.11 15.36 22.33
N ALA A 346 1.08 15.43 21.40
CA ALA A 346 1.34 16.67 20.65
C ALA A 346 0.15 17.17 19.82
N ASP A 347 -0.74 16.26 19.42
CA ASP A 347 -1.95 16.58 18.63
C ASP A 347 -3.25 16.44 19.47
N ALA A 348 -3.14 16.32 20.80
CA ALA A 348 -4.28 16.27 21.71
C ALA A 348 -4.60 17.67 22.23
N GLU A 349 -5.89 18.04 22.25
CA GLU A 349 -6.35 19.28 22.89
C GLU A 349 -6.08 19.26 24.41
N ASP A 350 -6.09 18.06 25.00
CA ASP A 350 -5.83 17.84 26.43
C ASP A 350 -4.35 17.58 26.73
N TRP A 351 -3.89 18.06 27.87
CA TRP A 351 -2.53 17.81 28.36
C TRP A 351 -2.32 16.32 28.68
N ILE A 352 -1.40 15.68 27.96
CA ILE A 352 -1.24 14.21 27.98
C ILE A 352 -0.89 13.65 29.37
N VAL A 353 -0.15 14.44 30.16
CA VAL A 353 0.26 14.09 31.52
C VAL A 353 -0.95 14.00 32.44
N GLY A 354 -2.01 14.75 32.14
CA GLY A 354 -3.29 14.74 32.87
C GLY A 354 -3.93 13.35 32.98
N ARG A 355 -3.65 12.44 32.04
CA ARG A 355 -4.16 11.06 32.09
C ARG A 355 -3.58 10.23 33.24
N ASP A 356 -2.29 10.41 33.51
CA ASP A 356 -1.58 9.71 34.58
C ASP A 356 -1.48 10.56 35.87
N LYS A 357 -1.89 11.83 35.82
CA LYS A 357 -1.83 12.78 36.94
C LYS A 357 -2.43 12.24 38.25
N PRO A 358 -3.59 11.57 38.30
CA PRO A 358 -4.12 11.03 39.56
C PRO A 358 -3.14 10.10 40.29
N ARG A 359 -2.39 9.30 39.54
CA ARG A 359 -1.37 8.40 40.10
C ARG A 359 -0.14 9.17 40.60
N TYR A 360 0.24 10.24 39.92
CA TYR A 360 1.35 11.08 40.35
C TYR A 360 0.97 11.93 41.56
N ASP A 361 -0.29 12.38 41.65
CA ASP A 361 -0.84 13.12 42.78
C ASP A 361 -0.80 12.26 44.06
N GLU A 362 -1.10 10.96 44.00
CA GLU A 362 -0.95 10.04 45.13
C GLU A 362 0.48 10.07 45.70
N ILE A 363 1.49 10.03 44.83
CA ILE A 363 2.90 10.11 45.23
C ILE A 363 3.19 11.52 45.76
N PHE A 364 2.76 12.56 45.06
CA PHE A 364 2.96 13.96 45.43
C PHE A 364 2.50 14.24 46.87
N TYR A 365 1.28 13.82 47.23
CA TYR A 365 0.75 14.04 48.57
C TYR A 365 1.46 13.22 49.66
N THR A 366 2.02 12.05 49.33
CA THR A 366 2.87 11.31 50.29
C THR A 366 4.19 12.01 50.61
N LEU A 367 4.65 12.93 49.75
CA LEU A 367 5.86 13.74 49.97
C LEU A 367 5.62 14.96 50.88
N MET A 368 4.40 15.10 51.43
CA MET A 368 3.98 16.17 52.34
C MET A 368 4.26 17.57 51.77
N PRO A 369 3.56 17.97 50.69
CA PRO A 369 3.71 19.30 50.11
C PRO A 369 3.34 20.39 51.12
N ILE A 370 4.07 21.50 51.09
CA ILE A 370 3.81 22.70 51.90
C ILE A 370 3.27 23.76 50.95
N ASN A 371 2.10 24.31 51.24
CA ASN A 371 1.41 25.28 50.37
C ASN A 371 1.21 24.78 48.92
N GLY A 372 0.95 23.49 48.74
CA GLY A 372 0.73 22.91 47.40
C GLY A 372 2.00 22.71 46.58
N LYS A 373 3.20 22.85 47.17
CA LYS A 373 4.47 22.57 46.51
C LYS A 373 5.36 21.61 47.30
N VAL A 374 6.08 20.74 46.60
CA VAL A 374 7.11 19.86 47.18
C VAL A 374 8.47 20.52 47.04
N THR A 375 9.24 20.56 48.13
CA THR A 375 10.60 21.11 48.12
C THR A 375 11.53 20.29 47.22
N GLY A 376 12.50 20.95 46.57
CA GLY A 376 13.45 20.25 45.69
C GLY A 376 14.25 19.13 46.37
N VAL A 377 14.44 19.18 47.69
CA VAL A 377 15.07 18.09 48.45
C VAL A 377 14.20 16.84 48.46
N ASN A 378 12.90 16.98 48.72
CA ASN A 378 11.96 15.86 48.78
C ASN A 378 11.68 15.30 47.38
N ALA A 379 11.44 16.18 46.39
CA ALA A 379 11.22 15.76 45.01
C ALA A 379 12.44 15.04 44.42
N LYS A 380 13.66 15.57 44.64
CA LYS A 380 14.89 14.89 44.21
C LYS A 380 15.05 13.51 44.85
N LYS A 381 14.72 13.37 46.13
CA LYS A 381 14.78 12.08 46.83
C LYS A 381 13.84 11.06 46.18
N GLU A 382 12.65 11.47 45.79
CA GLU A 382 11.71 10.60 45.07
C GLU A 382 12.22 10.27 43.65
N MET A 383 12.67 11.26 42.89
CA MET A 383 13.20 11.05 41.54
C MET A 383 14.38 10.07 41.50
N MET A 384 15.21 10.04 42.55
CA MET A 384 16.33 9.08 42.66
C MET A 384 15.87 7.61 42.77
N ASN A 385 14.63 7.34 43.16
CA ASN A 385 14.07 5.98 43.19
C ASN A 385 13.98 5.36 41.79
N SER A 386 13.93 6.18 40.72
CA SER A 386 13.92 5.74 39.33
C SER A 386 15.24 5.08 38.86
N ARG A 387 16.32 5.21 39.64
CA ARG A 387 17.68 4.73 39.31
C ARG A 387 18.28 5.31 38.02
N LEU A 388 17.74 6.43 37.53
CA LEU A 388 18.35 7.18 36.43
C LEU A 388 19.63 7.91 36.89
N PRO A 389 20.61 8.13 35.99
CA PRO A 389 21.80 8.90 36.33
C PRO A 389 21.47 10.32 36.81
N ASN A 390 22.24 10.85 37.78
CA ASN A 390 22.04 12.20 38.31
C ASN A 390 22.08 13.30 37.24
N THR A 391 22.85 13.10 36.16
CA THR A 391 22.90 14.01 35.01
C THR A 391 21.56 14.07 34.26
N VAL A 392 20.88 12.92 34.13
CA VAL A 392 19.57 12.80 33.50
C VAL A 392 18.49 13.38 34.42
N LEU A 393 18.53 13.06 35.71
CA LEU A 393 17.58 13.62 36.70
C LEU A 393 17.69 15.15 36.79
N GLY A 394 18.90 15.71 36.70
CA GLY A 394 19.10 17.16 36.62
C GLY A 394 18.50 17.78 35.36
N LYS A 395 18.58 17.09 34.21
CA LYS A 395 17.92 17.52 32.97
C LYS A 395 16.40 17.49 33.11
N ILE A 396 15.84 16.44 33.71
CA ILE A 396 14.39 16.32 33.96
C ILE A 396 13.92 17.42 34.90
N TRP A 397 14.63 17.67 36.00
CA TRP A 397 14.32 18.76 36.93
C TRP A 397 14.19 20.09 36.19
N LYS A 398 15.22 20.44 35.40
CA LYS A 398 15.24 21.70 34.64
C LYS A 398 14.09 21.83 33.64
N LEU A 399 13.59 20.71 33.10
CA LEU A 399 12.47 20.70 32.16
C LEU A 399 11.11 20.75 32.87
N ALA A 400 11.03 20.31 34.13
CA ALA A 400 9.78 20.20 34.87
C ALA A 400 9.47 21.44 35.72
N ASP A 401 10.49 22.04 36.34
CA ASP A 401 10.45 23.27 37.13
C ASP A 401 10.25 24.47 36.16
N CYS A 402 9.00 24.75 35.81
CA CYS A 402 8.59 25.66 34.75
C CYS A 402 8.65 27.12 35.19
N ASP A 403 8.35 27.39 36.47
CA ASP A 403 8.42 28.72 37.08
C ASP A 403 9.79 29.04 37.70
N HIS A 404 10.69 28.06 37.77
CA HIS A 404 12.07 28.19 38.27
C HIS A 404 12.15 28.61 39.74
N ASP A 405 11.16 28.25 40.57
CA ASP A 405 11.13 28.59 41.99
C ASP A 405 11.90 27.59 42.88
N GLY A 406 12.40 26.50 42.30
CA GLY A 406 13.17 25.46 42.99
C GLY A 406 12.33 24.51 43.84
N MET A 407 11.01 24.57 43.70
CA MET A 407 10.03 23.63 44.20
C MET A 407 9.25 23.04 43.01
N LEU A 408 8.38 22.07 43.25
CA LEU A 408 7.48 21.56 42.20
C LEU A 408 6.06 21.58 42.74
N ASP A 409 5.14 22.20 42.01
CA ASP A 409 3.71 22.02 42.23
C ASP A 409 3.23 20.63 41.74
N ASP A 410 1.94 20.35 41.85
CA ASP A 410 1.36 19.06 41.49
C ASP A 410 1.41 18.77 39.99
N GLU A 411 1.33 19.79 39.12
CA GLU A 411 1.44 19.62 37.67
C GLU A 411 2.91 19.47 37.24
N GLU A 412 3.82 20.27 37.79
CA GLU A 412 5.26 20.17 37.54
C GLU A 412 5.83 18.82 38.03
N PHE A 413 5.35 18.34 39.19
CA PHE A 413 5.72 17.01 39.68
C PHE A 413 5.20 15.89 38.77
N ALA A 414 3.95 16.00 38.30
CA ALA A 414 3.39 15.07 37.34
C ALA A 414 4.18 15.06 36.02
N LEU A 415 4.62 16.23 35.55
CA LEU A 415 5.49 16.35 34.38
C LEU A 415 6.86 15.69 34.61
N ALA A 416 7.49 15.90 35.77
CA ALA A 416 8.75 15.27 36.13
C ALA A 416 8.65 13.74 36.10
N GLN A 417 7.58 13.17 36.67
CA GLN A 417 7.34 11.73 36.68
C GLN A 417 7.05 11.18 35.28
N HIS A 418 6.33 11.94 34.44
CA HIS A 418 6.11 11.58 33.04
C HIS A 418 7.43 11.54 32.25
N LEU A 419 8.31 12.52 32.41
CA LEU A 419 9.62 12.54 31.75
C LEU A 419 10.55 11.40 32.23
N ILE A 420 10.48 11.04 33.51
CA ILE A 420 11.18 9.86 34.05
C ILE A 420 10.67 8.59 33.36
N LYS A 421 9.34 8.42 33.26
CA LYS A 421 8.72 7.28 32.58
C LYS A 421 9.17 7.19 31.12
N VAL A 422 9.12 8.30 30.39
CA VAL A 422 9.59 8.41 29.00
C VAL A 422 11.05 7.97 28.86
N LYS A 423 11.93 8.39 29.78
CA LYS A 423 13.35 7.99 29.74
C LYS A 423 13.57 6.53 30.11
N LEU A 424 12.79 5.98 31.04
CA LEU A 424 12.82 4.56 31.41
C LEU A 424 12.32 3.64 30.28
N GLU A 425 11.40 4.14 29.45
CA GLU A 425 10.91 3.46 28.24
C GLU A 425 11.93 3.51 27.07
N GLY A 426 13.05 4.21 27.24
CA GLY A 426 14.17 4.23 26.30
C GLY A 426 14.18 5.40 25.33
N TYR A 427 13.29 6.37 25.48
CA TYR A 427 13.25 7.56 24.63
C TYR A 427 14.24 8.64 25.13
N GLU A 428 14.69 9.50 24.22
CA GLU A 428 15.55 10.63 24.56
C GLU A 428 14.74 11.84 25.05
N LEU A 429 15.33 12.59 26.00
CA LEU A 429 14.74 13.80 26.55
C LEU A 429 15.06 15.01 25.65
N PRO A 430 14.11 15.94 25.45
CA PRO A 430 14.30 17.09 24.59
C PRO A 430 15.25 18.08 25.26
N ASN A 431 15.81 19.02 24.52
CA ASN A 431 16.67 20.06 25.10
C ASN A 431 15.85 21.20 25.72
N GLU A 432 14.64 21.40 25.22
CA GLU A 432 13.65 22.38 25.67
C GLU A 432 12.29 21.69 25.77
N LEU A 433 11.43 22.13 26.69
CA LEU A 433 10.12 21.52 26.88
C LEU A 433 9.18 21.93 25.73
N PRO A 434 8.63 20.97 24.96
CA PRO A 434 7.63 21.28 23.93
C PRO A 434 6.34 21.87 24.51
N GLU A 435 5.69 22.78 23.79
CA GLU A 435 4.47 23.47 24.24
C GLU A 435 3.34 22.53 24.69
N HIS A 436 3.16 21.40 24.01
CA HIS A 436 2.10 20.43 24.35
C HIS A 436 2.34 19.70 25.68
N LEU A 437 3.57 19.70 26.20
CA LEU A 437 3.91 19.14 27.52
C LEU A 437 3.90 20.20 28.62
N VAL A 438 3.80 21.50 28.29
CA VAL A 438 3.71 22.56 29.29
C VAL A 438 2.42 22.39 30.09
N PRO A 439 2.50 22.33 31.43
CA PRO A 439 1.33 22.26 32.31
C PRO A 439 0.31 23.35 31.97
N PRO A 440 -1.00 23.05 31.94
CA PRO A 440 -2.02 24.03 31.60
C PRO A 440 -1.93 25.33 32.40
N SER A 441 -1.62 25.26 33.71
CA SER A 441 -1.48 26.44 34.57
C SER A 441 -0.24 27.29 34.27
N HIS A 442 0.74 26.74 33.57
CA HIS A 442 2.01 27.39 33.20
C HIS A 442 2.07 27.84 31.74
N ARG A 443 0.98 27.68 30.97
CA ARG A 443 0.90 28.17 29.58
C ARG A 443 0.73 29.69 29.57
N LYS A 444 1.59 30.39 28.83
CA LYS A 444 1.43 31.84 28.60
C LYS A 444 0.20 32.09 27.74
N ASP A 445 -0.79 32.79 28.28
CA ASP A 445 -2.04 33.10 27.59
C ASP A 445 -1.82 34.23 26.55
N PRO A 446 -2.00 34.00 25.23
CA PRO A 446 -1.82 35.05 24.22
C PRO A 446 -2.88 36.16 24.32
N THR A 447 -3.97 35.92 25.07
CA THR A 447 -5.15 36.80 25.12
C THR A 447 -5.12 37.83 26.26
N ALA A 448 -4.19 37.72 27.20
CA ALA A 448 -4.06 38.68 28.29
C ALA A 448 -3.32 39.98 27.89
N ASP A 449 -2.36 39.89 26.96
CA ASP A 449 -1.56 41.04 26.49
C ASP A 449 -2.31 41.97 25.50
N THR A 450 -3.44 41.52 24.95
CA THR A 450 -4.26 42.32 24.01
C THR A 450 -5.35 43.12 24.69
N LEU A 451 -5.71 42.81 25.93
CA LEU A 451 -6.76 43.54 26.69
C LEU A 451 -6.21 44.67 27.57
N TYR A 452 -4.89 44.77 27.77
CA TYR A 452 -4.28 45.84 28.59
C TYR A 452 -3.63 46.98 27.78
N ASN A 453 -3.55 46.89 26.45
CA ASN A 453 -2.94 47.92 25.59
C ASN A 453 -3.98 48.87 24.93
N HIS A 454 -5.22 48.92 25.43
CA HIS A 454 -6.28 49.78 24.89
C HIS A 454 -6.91 50.76 25.89
N GLU A 455 -6.33 50.96 27.09
CA GLU A 455 -6.85 51.92 28.08
C GLU A 455 -5.94 53.11 28.44
N GLU A 456 -4.87 53.39 27.69
CA GLU A 456 -4.17 54.67 27.82
C GLU A 456 -4.02 55.35 26.44
N GLU A 457 -4.99 56.22 26.15
CA GLU A 457 -4.85 57.40 25.29
C GLU A 457 -4.05 58.50 25.98
#